data_AF-A0A524K547-F1
#
_entry.id   AF-A0A524K547-F1
#
_cell.length_a   1.000
_cell.length_b   1.000
_cell.length_c   1.000
_cell.angle_alpha   90.00
_cell.angle_beta   90.00
_cell.angle_gamma   90.00
#
_symmetry.space_group_name_H-M   'P 1'
#
loop_
_entity.id
_entity.type
_entity.pdbx_description
1 polymer ?
#
loop_
_entity_poly.entity_id
_entity_poly.type
_entity_poly.pdbx_seq_one_letter_code
_entity_poly.pdbx_strand_id
1 'polypeptide(L)'
;MIEIHLPRWEELPSIELYKEQVLELLDQAIRPLNLKPITSSMINNYTKLGWIPAPVKKKYSRKHVAHIFIIALLKDVFEISEISSGIQLEKNRLGFSEAYNR
;
A
#
# COMPACT_ATOMS: atom_id res chain seq x y z
N MET A 1 -20.65 -10.20 -13.91
CA MET A 1 -20.03 -10.10 -12.56
C MET A 1 -18.82 -9.20 -12.71
N ILE A 2 -18.61 -8.25 -11.79
CA ILE A 2 -17.35 -7.49 -11.75
C ILE A 2 -16.32 -8.46 -11.16
N GLU A 3 -15.31 -8.81 -11.95
CA GLU A 3 -14.20 -9.62 -11.47
C GLU A 3 -13.28 -8.73 -10.64
N ILE A 4 -13.23 -8.99 -9.33
CA ILE A 4 -12.39 -8.26 -8.40
C ILE A 4 -11.02 -8.93 -8.39
N HIS A 5 -10.00 -8.18 -8.79
CA HIS A 5 -8.63 -8.64 -8.79
C HIS A 5 -7.78 -7.73 -7.90
N LEU A 6 -7.17 -8.32 -6.87
CA LEU A 6 -6.14 -7.67 -6.07
C LEU A 6 -4.77 -8.09 -6.61
N PRO A 7 -3.89 -7.14 -6.95
CA PRO A 7 -2.60 -7.47 -7.56
C PRO A 7 -1.74 -8.27 -6.59
N ARG A 8 -1.12 -9.33 -7.11
CA ARG A 8 -0.03 -10.04 -6.43
C ARG A 8 1.26 -9.24 -6.52
N TRP A 9 2.24 -9.61 -5.71
CA TRP A 9 3.53 -8.94 -5.62
C TRP A 9 4.20 -8.71 -6.99
N GLU A 10 4.12 -9.70 -7.88
CA GLU A 10 4.73 -9.60 -9.21
C GLU A 10 3.96 -8.72 -10.19
N GLU A 11 2.67 -8.48 -9.92
CA GLU A 11 1.81 -7.60 -10.70
C GLU A 11 1.98 -6.12 -10.29
N LEU A 12 2.62 -5.87 -9.13
CA LEU A 12 2.98 -4.52 -8.74
C LEU A 12 4.11 -3.95 -9.63
N PRO A 13 4.07 -2.65 -9.96
CA PRO A 13 5.10 -2.02 -10.78
C PRO A 13 6.52 -2.25 -10.25
N SER A 14 7.42 -2.67 -11.14
CA SER A 14 8.86 -2.81 -10.84
C SER A 14 9.60 -1.48 -10.91
N ILE A 15 9.07 -0.53 -11.68
CA ILE A 15 9.59 0.84 -11.77
C ILE A 15 9.22 1.66 -10.53
N GLU A 16 10.03 2.65 -10.22
CA GLU A 16 9.70 3.62 -9.18
C GLU A 16 8.69 4.65 -9.70
N LEU A 17 7.68 4.95 -8.88
CA LEU A 17 6.56 5.82 -9.22
C LEU A 17 6.62 7.16 -8.48
N TYR A 18 6.10 8.21 -9.08
CA TYR A 18 5.75 9.43 -8.36
C TYR A 18 4.45 9.21 -7.57
N LYS A 19 4.24 10.02 -6.53
CA LYS A 19 3.10 9.85 -5.61
C LYS A 19 1.76 9.86 -6.33
N GLU A 20 1.59 10.73 -7.31
CA GLU A 20 0.35 10.86 -8.09
C GLU A 20 0.03 9.57 -8.85
N GLN A 21 1.06 8.91 -9.40
CA GLN A 21 0.93 7.61 -10.08
C GLN A 21 0.58 6.49 -9.09
N VAL A 22 1.12 6.55 -7.87
CA VAL A 22 0.76 5.60 -6.81
C VAL A 22 -0.71 5.76 -6.43
N LEU A 23 -1.18 6.99 -6.24
CA LEU A 23 -2.58 7.28 -5.91
C LEU A 23 -3.54 6.81 -7.00
N GLU A 24 -3.21 7.06 -8.26
CA GLU A 24 -4.01 6.61 -9.41
C GLU A 24 -4.08 5.08 -9.50
N LEU A 25 -2.93 4.39 -9.37
CA LEU A 25 -2.88 2.93 -9.36
C LEU A 25 -3.74 2.33 -8.25
N LEU A 26 -3.65 2.89 -7.04
CA LEU A 26 -4.41 2.43 -5.88
C LEU A 26 -5.91 2.63 -6.08
N ASP A 27 -6.32 3.82 -6.52
CA ASP A 27 -7.73 4.15 -6.75
C ASP A 27 -8.36 3.18 -7.76
N GLN A 28 -7.69 2.93 -8.88
CA GLN A 28 -8.15 1.98 -9.88
C GLN A 28 -8.36 0.57 -9.32
N ALA A 29 -7.46 0.11 -8.44
CA ALA A 29 -7.51 -1.23 -7.88
C ALA A 29 -8.58 -1.39 -6.78
N ILE A 30 -8.81 -0.36 -5.96
CA ILE A 30 -9.76 -0.45 -4.83
C ILE A 30 -11.16 0.05 -5.16
N ARG A 31 -11.33 0.82 -6.24
CA ARG A 31 -12.64 1.35 -6.67
C ARG A 31 -13.70 0.26 -6.89
N PRO A 32 -13.39 -0.93 -7.48
CA PRO A 32 -14.35 -2.02 -7.57
C PRO A 32 -14.84 -2.55 -6.21
N LEU A 33 -14.07 -2.32 -5.14
CA LEU A 33 -14.42 -2.71 -3.77
C LEU A 33 -15.25 -1.65 -3.04
N ASN A 34 -15.54 -0.50 -3.68
CA ASN A 34 -16.23 0.64 -3.07
C ASN A 34 -15.53 1.15 -1.78
N LEU A 35 -14.20 1.04 -1.72
CA LEU A 35 -13.39 1.57 -0.63
C LEU A 35 -13.04 3.04 -0.85
N LYS A 36 -12.84 3.78 0.24
CA LYS A 36 -12.45 5.20 0.16
C LYS A 36 -10.99 5.32 -0.28
N PRO A 37 -10.67 6.18 -1.26
CA PRO A 37 -9.31 6.38 -1.73
C PRO A 37 -8.38 6.87 -0.62
N ILE A 38 -7.13 6.43 -0.67
CA ILE A 38 -6.06 7.04 0.12
C ILE A 38 -5.67 8.38 -0.51
N THR A 39 -5.33 9.36 0.31
CA THR A 39 -4.99 10.70 -0.17
C THR A 39 -3.51 11.00 -0.05
N SER A 40 -3.04 11.99 -0.80
CA SER A 40 -1.69 12.54 -0.70
C SER A 40 -1.33 13.00 0.73
N SER A 41 -2.30 13.56 1.46
CA SER A 41 -2.10 13.99 2.86
C SER A 41 -1.97 12.80 3.81
N MET A 42 -2.74 11.73 3.61
CA MET A 42 -2.62 10.48 4.37
C MET A 42 -1.24 9.85 4.19
N ILE A 43 -0.76 9.71 2.94
CA ILE A 43 0.59 9.17 2.68
C ILE A 43 1.65 10.01 3.39
N ASN A 44 1.56 11.35 3.30
CA ASN A 44 2.49 12.25 3.98
C ASN A 44 2.43 12.08 5.51
N ASN A 45 1.22 11.97 6.08
CA ASN A 45 1.02 11.81 7.52
C ASN A 45 1.62 10.49 8.03
N TYR A 46 1.31 9.38 7.35
CA TYR A 46 1.79 8.06 7.74
C TYR A 46 3.29 7.89 7.50
N THR A 47 3.85 8.58 6.51
CA THR A 47 5.31 8.69 6.35
C THR A 47 5.96 9.42 7.53
N LYS A 48 5.38 10.55 7.96
CA LYS A 48 5.88 11.31 9.12
C LYS A 48 5.81 10.51 10.42
N LEU A 49 4.78 9.69 10.58
CA LEU A 49 4.59 8.80 11.74
C LEU A 49 5.44 7.51 11.64
N GLY A 50 6.14 7.28 10.53
CA GLY A 50 6.99 6.10 10.33
C GLY A 50 6.24 4.81 10.00
N TRP A 51 4.93 4.89 9.75
CA TRP A 51 4.09 3.74 9.35
C TRP A 51 4.22 3.40 7.87
N ILE A 52 4.65 4.37 7.06
CA ILE A 52 5.03 4.15 5.66
C ILE A 52 6.50 4.53 5.52
N PRO A 53 7.35 3.69 4.90
CA PRO A 53 8.73 4.06 4.62
C PRO A 53 8.81 5.37 3.81
N ALA A 54 9.79 6.22 4.11
CA ALA A 54 9.96 7.47 3.39
C ALA A 54 10.37 7.23 1.93
N PRO A 55 9.77 7.94 0.95
CA PRO A 55 10.11 7.79 -0.45
C PRO A 55 11.55 8.24 -0.73
N VAL A 56 12.21 7.58 -1.69
CA VAL A 56 13.58 7.90 -2.09
C VAL A 56 13.53 8.88 -3.25
N LYS A 57 14.14 10.06 -3.10
CA LYS A 57 14.12 11.13 -4.13
C LYS A 57 12.70 11.44 -4.65
N LYS A 58 11.70 11.45 -3.75
CA LYS A 58 10.26 11.63 -4.05
C LYS A 58 9.62 10.49 -4.85
N LYS A 59 10.29 9.36 -5.01
CA LYS A 59 9.79 8.19 -5.71
C LYS A 59 9.48 7.04 -4.76
N TYR A 60 8.49 6.26 -5.15
CA TYR A 60 7.90 5.15 -4.42
C TYR A 60 8.23 3.87 -5.16
N SER A 61 9.06 3.03 -4.54
CA SER A 61 9.37 1.69 -5.06
C SER A 61 8.18 0.73 -4.87
N ARG A 62 8.27 -0.45 -5.49
CA ARG A 62 7.30 -1.56 -5.31
C ARG A 62 6.96 -1.84 -3.84
N LYS A 63 7.95 -1.78 -2.94
CA LYS A 63 7.74 -1.98 -1.50
C LYS A 63 6.88 -0.89 -0.86
N HIS A 64 7.04 0.36 -1.30
CA HIS A 64 6.18 1.45 -0.84
C HIS A 64 4.76 1.26 -1.34
N VAL A 65 4.60 0.94 -2.63
CA VAL A 65 3.28 0.69 -3.24
C VAL A 65 2.54 -0.40 -2.47
N ALA A 66 3.18 -1.54 -2.22
CA ALA A 66 2.60 -2.62 -1.43
C ALA A 66 2.16 -2.19 -0.02
N HIS A 67 2.98 -1.43 0.70
CA HIS A 67 2.61 -0.90 2.03
C HIS A 67 1.37 0.00 1.95
N ILE A 68 1.37 0.94 1.03
CA ILE A 68 0.26 1.89 0.85
C ILE A 68 -1.00 1.14 0.42
N PHE A 69 -0.86 0.09 -0.38
CA PHE A 69 -1.96 -0.78 -0.83
C PHE A 69 -2.63 -1.49 0.35
N ILE A 70 -1.86 -2.13 1.23
CA ILE A 70 -2.38 -2.79 2.43
C ILE A 70 -3.10 -1.76 3.33
N ILE A 71 -2.50 -0.58 3.53
CA ILE A 71 -3.14 0.48 4.32
C ILE A 71 -4.45 0.94 3.66
N ALA A 72 -4.48 1.13 2.34
CA ALA A 72 -5.68 1.54 1.63
C ALA A 72 -6.83 0.53 1.77
N LEU A 73 -6.53 -0.76 1.83
CA LEU A 73 -7.52 -1.83 2.02
C LEU A 73 -8.08 -1.87 3.46
N LEU A 74 -7.25 -1.57 4.46
CA LEU A 74 -7.56 -1.86 5.87
C LEU A 74 -7.89 -0.62 6.73
N LYS A 75 -7.52 0.58 6.30
CA LYS A 75 -7.59 1.82 7.10
C LYS A 75 -8.98 2.19 7.64
N ASP A 76 -10.04 1.70 7.02
CA ASP A 76 -11.42 2.01 7.43
C ASP A 76 -11.96 1.00 8.47
N VAL A 77 -11.19 -0.04 8.78
CA VAL A 77 -11.56 -1.12 9.72
C VAL A 77 -10.60 -1.20 10.91
N PHE A 78 -9.31 -0.91 10.70
CA PHE A 78 -8.26 -1.01 11.72
C PHE A 78 -7.53 0.31 11.94
N GLU A 79 -6.89 0.47 13.10
CA GLU A 79 -5.98 1.58 13.29
C GLU A 79 -4.73 1.43 12.42
N ILE A 80 -4.20 2.55 11.93
CA ILE A 80 -3.02 2.54 11.04
C ILE A 80 -1.77 1.99 11.76
N SER A 81 -1.67 2.22 13.06
CA SER A 81 -0.65 1.63 13.95
C SER A 81 -0.68 0.11 13.97
N GLU A 82 -1.88 -0.48 14.06
CA GLU A 82 -2.10 -1.94 14.05
C GLU A 82 -1.76 -2.53 12.68
N ILE A 83 -2.23 -1.88 11.60
CA ILE A 83 -1.92 -2.30 10.22
C ILE A 83 -0.40 -2.30 10.02
N SER A 84 0.28 -1.21 10.38
CA SER A 84 1.74 -1.11 10.31
C SER A 84 2.43 -2.23 11.07
N SER A 85 1.98 -2.50 12.31
CA SER A 85 2.55 -3.57 13.14
C SER A 85 2.36 -4.96 12.54
N GLY A 86 1.17 -5.23 11.97
CA GLY A 86 0.87 -6.47 11.26
C GLY A 86 1.74 -6.67 10.02
N ILE A 87 1.94 -5.61 9.22
CA ILE A 87 2.84 -5.66 8.06
C ILE A 87 4.27 -6.00 8.50
N GLN A 88 4.77 -5.39 9.57
CA GLN A 88 6.12 -5.68 10.05
C GLN A 88 6.26 -7.11 10.57
N LEU A 89 5.25 -7.61 11.28
CA LEU A 89 5.22 -8.99 11.77
C LEU A 89 5.32 -9.98 10.61
N GLU A 90 4.44 -9.87 9.62
CA GLU A 90 4.42 -10.81 8.48
C GLU A 90 5.68 -10.69 7.62
N LYS A 91 6.15 -9.47 7.37
CA LYS A 91 7.41 -9.23 6.67
C LYS A 91 8.59 -9.90 7.37
N ASN A 92 8.66 -9.85 8.69
CA ASN A 92 9.74 -10.47 9.46
C ASN A 92 9.65 -12.00 9.45
N ARG A 93 8.45 -12.57 9.33
CA ARG A 93 8.23 -14.02 9.28
C ARG A 93 8.51 -14.63 7.91
N LEU A 94 8.07 -13.97 6.84
CA LEU A 94 7.99 -14.57 5.50
C LEU A 94 8.85 -13.84 4.45
N GLY A 95 9.38 -12.66 4.77
CA GLY A 95 9.96 -11.76 3.78
C GLY A 95 8.87 -10.94 3.05
N PHE A 96 9.29 -9.84 2.43
CA PHE A 96 8.35 -8.80 1.97
C PHE A 96 7.38 -9.27 0.87
N SER A 97 7.88 -10.00 -0.12
CA SER A 97 7.08 -10.45 -1.27
C SER A 97 6.03 -11.49 -0.86
N GLU A 98 6.45 -12.51 -0.11
CA GLU A 98 5.57 -13.57 0.37
C GLU A 98 4.54 -13.04 1.37
N ALA A 99 4.96 -12.14 2.27
CA ALA A 99 4.04 -11.48 3.21
C ALA A 99 2.94 -10.67 2.51
N TYR A 100 3.24 -10.01 1.39
CA TYR A 100 2.24 -9.24 0.64
C TYR A 100 1.20 -10.14 -0.05
N ASN A 101 1.57 -11.36 -0.42
CA ASN A 101 0.68 -12.27 -1.15
C ASN A 101 -0.29 -13.05 -0.22
N ARG A 102 -0.20 -12.90 1.09
CA ARG A 102 -1.03 -13.63 2.08
C ARG A 102 -2.01 -12.69 2.76
#